data_AF-A0A539EGN2-F1
#
_entry.id   AF-A0A539EGN2-F1
#
_cell.length_a   1.000
_cell.length_b   1.000
_cell.length_c   1.000
_cell.angle_alpha   90.00
_cell.angle_beta   90.00
_cell.angle_gamma   90.00
#
_symmetry.space_group_name_H-M   'P 1'
#
loop_
_entity.id
_entity.type
_entity.pdbx_description
1 polymer ?
#
loop_
_entity_poly.entity_id
_entity_poly.type
_entity_poly.pdbx_seq_one_letter_code
_entity_poly.pdbx_strand_id
1 'polypeptide(L)'
;MAKQIVYDVDARKKLQDGVNKLADAVRGTLGPRGRAVILEKKFGSPTVIDDGVTIAKEIELEDPLENMGAQLVREVASKTNDIAGDGTTTATILAQSMLNEGIRNLTAGASGHALKRGIDKAVKTVVEELKKNHKPVKTWEDKAQIATIASNDKTIGKMIADALEKVGHEGVITVEEGKTAETNLEVVEGMQFDRGYLSPYFVTDPERMEAVLDDALVIITDKKISAMNDILPLLEKVAQTGKPFMIIAEDVEGEALATLVVNKLRGTLKVAAVKAPGFGDRRKDLLQDIATLTDGKVISEELGLKLDKAGIDMLGRAKSIIVDKENTTIVGGAGKKIEITKRVDNIRTQIKDRRGHQRGRGHRDGDEGQEGEGRGREERDQGRRRGRHHPRRRGRPAARPEVPGRDQDGLRGRSHGRPDRPQGPRGAPAPARRELRHGRLGRRRLGPQGLQRHRPRRGDRRVRQPGEVRHRRPRQGHPGGAGERGVHRRHGPDHLRPHLGHPREEEGAHGRRPPARRRRHVLRAA
;
A
#
# COMPACT_ATOMS: atom_id res chain seq x y z
N MET A 1 -11.38 26.93 -14.70
CA MET A 1 -11.88 26.43 -16.00
C MET A 1 -13.37 26.14 -15.88
N ALA A 2 -14.12 26.27 -16.98
CA ALA A 2 -15.50 25.76 -17.05
C ALA A 2 -15.53 24.23 -16.97
N LYS A 3 -16.66 23.65 -16.58
CA LYS A 3 -16.86 22.19 -16.52
C LYS A 3 -17.54 21.72 -17.82
N GLN A 4 -16.98 20.70 -18.46
CA GLN A 4 -17.69 19.94 -19.49
C GLN A 4 -18.62 18.93 -18.80
N ILE A 5 -19.84 18.77 -19.33
CA ILE A 5 -20.81 17.80 -18.83
C ILE A 5 -21.26 16.95 -20.02
N VAL A 6 -21.15 15.63 -19.89
CA VAL A 6 -21.53 14.64 -20.90
C VAL A 6 -22.43 13.61 -20.23
N TYR A 7 -23.42 13.13 -20.96
CA TYR A 7 -24.46 12.24 -20.44
C TYR A 7 -24.50 10.91 -21.18
N ASP A 8 -25.26 9.98 -20.61
CA ASP A 8 -25.69 8.73 -21.22
C ASP A 8 -24.62 7.90 -21.96
N VAL A 9 -24.84 7.61 -23.24
CA VAL A 9 -24.07 6.63 -24.00
C VAL A 9 -22.66 7.16 -24.27
N ASP A 10 -22.53 8.44 -24.59
CA ASP A 10 -21.23 9.06 -24.87
C ASP A 10 -20.35 9.11 -23.62
N ALA A 11 -20.93 9.45 -22.46
CA ALA A 11 -20.22 9.40 -21.18
C ALA A 11 -19.79 7.96 -20.82
N ARG A 12 -20.71 6.98 -20.96
CA ARG A 12 -20.41 5.57 -20.69
C ARG A 12 -19.32 5.02 -21.62
N LYS A 13 -19.37 5.37 -22.91
CA LYS A 13 -18.40 4.94 -23.91
C LYS A 13 -17.00 5.52 -23.63
N LYS A 14 -16.90 6.82 -23.35
CA LYS A 14 -15.61 7.45 -23.01
C LYS A 14 -14.97 6.83 -21.76
N LEU A 15 -15.75 6.60 -20.71
CA LEU A 15 -15.27 5.87 -19.52
C LEU A 15 -14.82 4.43 -19.86
N GLN A 16 -15.58 3.73 -20.70
CA GLN A 16 -15.28 2.37 -21.15
C GLN A 16 -13.98 2.29 -21.97
N ASP A 17 -13.77 3.24 -22.90
CA ASP A 17 -12.58 3.32 -23.74
C ASP A 17 -11.33 3.55 -22.87
N GLY A 18 -11.42 4.43 -21.86
CA GLY A 18 -10.36 4.65 -20.88
C GLY A 18 -10.03 3.42 -20.03
N VAL A 19 -11.07 2.71 -19.55
CA VAL A 19 -10.92 1.45 -18.81
C VAL A 19 -10.25 0.38 -19.67
N ASN A 20 -10.66 0.24 -20.93
CA ASN A 20 -10.07 -0.74 -21.84
C ASN A 20 -8.60 -0.42 -22.12
N LYS A 21 -8.24 0.85 -22.37
CA LYS A 21 -6.84 1.26 -22.58
C LYS A 21 -5.93 0.87 -21.42
N LEU A 22 -6.34 1.14 -20.17
CA LEU A 22 -5.55 0.75 -19.00
C LEU A 22 -5.50 -0.77 -18.83
N ALA A 23 -6.65 -1.44 -18.91
CA ALA A 23 -6.74 -2.86 -18.64
C ALA A 23 -6.06 -3.71 -19.72
N ASP A 24 -6.07 -3.30 -21.00
CA ASP A 24 -5.39 -4.01 -22.09
C ASP A 24 -3.86 -3.84 -22.02
N ALA A 25 -3.35 -2.71 -21.51
CA ALA A 25 -1.92 -2.53 -21.21
C ALA A 25 -1.45 -3.46 -20.08
N VAL A 26 -2.22 -3.55 -18.99
CA VAL A 26 -1.91 -4.38 -17.82
C VAL A 26 -2.14 -5.88 -18.09
N ARG A 27 -3.15 -6.25 -18.90
CA ARG A 27 -3.50 -7.65 -19.20
C ARG A 27 -2.32 -8.46 -19.77
N GLY A 28 -1.41 -7.80 -20.49
CA GLY A 28 -0.23 -8.43 -21.06
C GLY A 28 0.66 -9.16 -20.05
N THR A 29 0.61 -8.79 -18.77
CA THR A 29 1.46 -9.36 -17.72
C THR A 29 0.86 -10.56 -16.97
N LEU A 30 -0.41 -10.93 -17.24
CA LEU A 30 -1.10 -11.94 -16.43
C LEU A 30 -0.45 -13.35 -16.54
N GLY A 31 0.02 -13.84 -15.39
CA GLY A 31 0.39 -15.25 -15.18
C GLY A 31 1.76 -15.64 -15.74
N PRO A 32 2.12 -16.94 -15.71
CA PRO A 32 3.49 -17.43 -15.97
C PRO A 32 3.93 -17.34 -17.45
N ARG A 33 3.09 -16.77 -18.32
CA ARG A 33 3.41 -16.42 -19.72
C ARG A 33 3.12 -14.95 -20.02
N GLY A 34 2.98 -14.14 -18.97
CA GLY A 34 2.95 -12.69 -19.05
C GLY A 34 4.19 -12.17 -19.76
N ARG A 35 4.05 -10.99 -20.35
CA ARG A 35 5.14 -10.25 -21.00
C ARG A 35 5.36 -8.98 -20.21
N ALA A 36 6.62 -8.62 -20.01
CA ALA A 36 6.95 -7.33 -19.44
C ALA A 36 6.49 -6.19 -20.37
N VAL A 37 6.04 -5.10 -19.75
CA VAL A 37 5.77 -3.80 -20.36
C VAL A 37 7.02 -2.95 -20.21
N ILE A 38 7.27 -2.08 -21.19
CA ILE A 38 8.38 -1.13 -21.17
C ILE A 38 7.78 0.24 -20.85
N LEU A 39 8.21 0.83 -19.73
CA LEU A 39 7.81 2.15 -19.25
C LEU A 39 8.93 3.16 -19.55
N GLU A 40 8.58 4.26 -20.21
CA GLU A 40 9.52 5.34 -20.48
C GLU A 40 9.90 6.08 -19.18
N LYS A 41 11.20 6.31 -18.97
CA LYS A 41 11.69 7.22 -17.93
C LYS A 41 12.29 8.46 -18.61
N LYS A 42 11.95 9.66 -18.11
CA LYS A 42 12.42 10.96 -18.65
C LYS A 42 13.94 11.10 -18.71
N PHE A 43 14.65 10.33 -17.88
CA PHE A 43 16.10 10.25 -17.83
C PHE A 43 16.54 8.80 -17.57
N GLY A 44 17.66 8.39 -18.13
CA GLY A 44 18.21 7.04 -17.97
C GLY A 44 17.58 6.00 -18.90
N SER A 45 17.68 4.73 -18.51
CA SER A 45 17.09 3.61 -19.25
C SER A 45 15.59 3.46 -18.93
N PRO A 46 14.77 2.97 -19.88
CA PRO A 46 13.37 2.63 -19.59
C PRO A 46 13.29 1.46 -18.60
N THR A 47 12.21 1.43 -17.81
CA THR A 47 11.93 0.32 -16.89
C THR A 47 11.21 -0.80 -17.64
N VAL A 48 11.68 -2.03 -17.46
CA VAL A 48 11.03 -3.25 -17.96
C VAL A 48 10.38 -3.95 -16.76
N ILE A 49 9.06 -4.08 -16.76
CA ILE A 49 8.28 -4.54 -15.59
C ILE A 49 7.06 -5.36 -15.97
N ASP A 50 6.70 -6.32 -15.13
CA ASP A 50 5.52 -7.19 -15.26
C ASP A 50 4.48 -7.00 -14.13
N ASP A 51 4.77 -6.17 -13.12
CA ASP A 51 3.79 -5.76 -12.11
C ASP A 51 2.68 -4.86 -12.67
N GLY A 52 1.44 -5.33 -12.52
CA GLY A 52 0.24 -4.62 -12.96
C GLY A 52 -0.08 -3.34 -12.21
N VAL A 53 0.29 -3.18 -10.92
CA VAL A 53 -0.03 -1.93 -10.19
C VAL A 53 0.92 -0.80 -10.58
N THR A 54 2.20 -1.08 -10.80
CA THR A 54 3.17 -0.09 -11.30
C THR A 54 2.83 0.34 -12.73
N ILE A 55 2.47 -0.60 -13.61
CA ILE A 55 1.99 -0.26 -14.96
C ILE A 55 0.71 0.61 -14.88
N ALA A 56 -0.24 0.26 -14.01
CA ALA A 56 -1.47 1.05 -13.84
C ALA A 56 -1.22 2.44 -13.24
N LYS A 57 -0.12 2.66 -12.48
CA LYS A 57 0.26 3.96 -11.92
C LYS A 57 0.69 4.95 -12.99
N GLU A 58 1.47 4.50 -13.97
CA GLU A 58 2.01 5.33 -15.08
C GLU A 58 0.99 5.65 -16.19
N ILE A 59 -0.19 5.03 -16.18
CA ILE A 59 -1.20 5.26 -17.22
C ILE A 59 -2.04 6.51 -16.92
N GLU A 60 -1.74 7.57 -17.66
CA GLU A 60 -2.53 8.80 -17.76
C GLU A 60 -2.94 9.04 -19.22
N LEU A 61 -4.20 9.44 -19.45
CA LEU A 61 -4.76 9.63 -20.78
C LEU A 61 -5.04 11.11 -21.07
N GLU A 62 -4.82 11.55 -22.31
CA GLU A 62 -5.02 12.95 -22.74
C GLU A 62 -6.49 13.40 -22.67
N ASP A 63 -7.43 12.54 -23.06
CA ASP A 63 -8.87 12.83 -22.96
C ASP A 63 -9.32 12.73 -21.49
N PRO A 64 -9.87 13.80 -20.88
CA PRO A 64 -10.21 13.80 -19.46
C PRO A 64 -11.28 12.78 -19.06
N LEU A 65 -12.21 12.42 -19.96
CA LEU A 65 -13.29 11.47 -19.68
C LEU A 65 -12.79 10.03 -19.77
N GLU A 66 -11.91 9.75 -20.73
CA GLU A 66 -11.19 8.46 -20.79
C GLU A 66 -10.24 8.33 -19.60
N ASN A 67 -9.50 9.38 -19.24
CA ASN A 67 -8.62 9.38 -18.07
C ASN A 67 -9.40 9.08 -16.80
N MET A 68 -10.57 9.72 -16.58
CA MET A 68 -11.46 9.37 -15.47
C MET A 68 -11.81 7.86 -15.43
N GLY A 69 -12.04 7.23 -16.58
CA GLY A 69 -12.26 5.78 -16.67
C GLY A 69 -11.04 4.98 -16.22
N ALA A 70 -9.85 5.32 -16.72
CA ALA A 70 -8.60 4.70 -16.31
C ALA A 70 -8.34 4.85 -14.81
N GLN A 71 -8.51 6.07 -14.26
CA GLN A 71 -8.30 6.35 -12.84
C GLN A 71 -9.18 5.50 -11.91
N LEU A 72 -10.44 5.22 -12.29
CA LEU A 72 -11.33 4.36 -11.53
C LEU A 72 -10.83 2.90 -11.44
N VAL A 73 -10.20 2.38 -12.49
CA VAL A 73 -9.66 1.00 -12.49
C VAL A 73 -8.26 0.95 -11.87
N ARG A 74 -7.48 2.03 -11.96
CA ARG A 74 -6.26 2.20 -11.15
C ARG A 74 -6.57 2.11 -9.66
N GLU A 75 -7.69 2.70 -9.20
CA GLU A 75 -8.13 2.59 -7.80
C GLU A 75 -8.48 1.14 -7.40
N VAL A 76 -9.06 0.34 -8.31
CA VAL A 76 -9.30 -1.10 -8.10
C VAL A 76 -7.99 -1.87 -7.95
N ALA A 77 -7.00 -1.60 -8.81
CA ALA A 77 -5.68 -2.22 -8.74
C ALA A 77 -4.96 -1.84 -7.42
N SER A 78 -4.92 -0.56 -7.07
CA SER A 78 -4.29 -0.07 -5.83
C SER A 78 -4.91 -0.70 -4.59
N LYS A 79 -6.23 -0.62 -4.41
CA LYS A 79 -6.89 -1.20 -3.21
C LYS A 79 -6.73 -2.71 -3.09
N THR A 80 -6.56 -3.41 -4.21
CA THR A 80 -6.24 -4.85 -4.20
C THR A 80 -4.82 -5.07 -3.67
N ASN A 81 -3.85 -4.27 -4.15
CA ASN A 81 -2.48 -4.29 -3.66
C ASN A 81 -2.40 -3.96 -2.16
N ASP A 82 -3.06 -2.89 -1.73
CA ASP A 82 -3.01 -2.35 -0.36
C ASP A 82 -3.55 -3.35 0.68
N ILE A 83 -4.45 -4.26 0.29
CA ILE A 83 -5.09 -5.25 1.19
C ILE A 83 -4.46 -6.65 1.06
N ALA A 84 -4.03 -7.05 -0.14
CA ALA A 84 -3.64 -8.43 -0.44
C ALA A 84 -2.20 -8.61 -0.94
N GLY A 85 -1.51 -7.53 -1.35
CA GLY A 85 -0.14 -7.56 -1.89
C GLY A 85 0.03 -8.22 -3.26
N ASP A 86 -1.04 -8.77 -3.86
CA ASP A 86 -1.04 -9.44 -5.16
C ASP A 86 -2.46 -9.41 -5.78
N GLY A 87 -2.60 -9.80 -7.05
CA GLY A 87 -3.88 -9.96 -7.75
C GLY A 87 -4.34 -8.71 -8.50
N THR A 88 -3.50 -7.69 -8.60
CA THR A 88 -3.78 -6.37 -9.18
C THR A 88 -4.19 -6.46 -10.66
N THR A 89 -3.44 -7.23 -11.47
CA THR A 89 -3.77 -7.57 -12.87
C THR A 89 -5.09 -8.34 -12.97
N THR A 90 -5.34 -9.30 -12.07
CA THR A 90 -6.58 -10.09 -12.03
C THR A 90 -7.81 -9.22 -11.73
N ALA A 91 -7.71 -8.34 -10.73
CA ALA A 91 -8.77 -7.41 -10.35
C ALA A 91 -9.09 -6.42 -11.50
N THR A 92 -8.06 -5.94 -12.19
CA THR A 92 -8.15 -5.06 -13.37
C THR A 92 -8.95 -5.73 -14.51
N ILE A 93 -8.61 -6.98 -14.86
CA ILE A 93 -9.29 -7.73 -15.93
C ILE A 93 -10.73 -8.08 -15.55
N LEU A 94 -10.99 -8.41 -14.29
CA LEU A 94 -12.36 -8.65 -13.79
C LEU A 94 -13.20 -7.37 -13.86
N ALA A 95 -12.66 -6.23 -13.44
CA ALA A 95 -13.34 -4.94 -13.52
C ALA A 95 -13.69 -4.55 -14.96
N GLN A 96 -12.73 -4.68 -15.88
CA GLN A 96 -12.94 -4.46 -17.33
C GLN A 96 -14.06 -5.38 -17.88
N SER A 97 -14.03 -6.67 -17.52
CA SER A 97 -15.01 -7.65 -17.99
C SER A 97 -16.43 -7.35 -17.48
N MET A 98 -16.56 -7.04 -16.18
CA MET A 98 -17.85 -6.67 -15.57
C MET A 98 -18.38 -5.35 -16.13
N LEU A 99 -17.52 -4.36 -16.39
CA LEU A 99 -17.91 -3.08 -16.98
C LEU A 99 -18.40 -3.26 -18.42
N ASN A 100 -17.66 -3.99 -19.25
CA ASN A 100 -17.98 -4.19 -20.67
C ASN A 100 -19.33 -4.91 -20.84
N GLU A 101 -19.56 -6.01 -20.14
CA GLU A 101 -20.85 -6.71 -20.17
C GLU A 101 -21.96 -5.90 -19.46
N GLY A 102 -21.64 -5.13 -18.42
CA GLY A 102 -22.57 -4.21 -17.77
C GLY A 102 -23.09 -3.13 -18.74
N ILE A 103 -22.20 -2.45 -19.48
CA ILE A 103 -22.54 -1.43 -20.47
C ILE A 103 -23.32 -2.04 -21.65
N ARG A 104 -22.97 -3.25 -22.08
CA ARG A 104 -23.72 -3.99 -23.11
C ARG A 104 -25.18 -4.23 -22.68
N ASN A 105 -25.40 -4.69 -21.45
CA ASN A 105 -26.74 -4.93 -20.91
C ASN A 105 -27.51 -3.61 -20.67
N LEU A 106 -26.85 -2.55 -20.20
CA LEU A 106 -27.43 -1.20 -20.10
C LEU A 106 -27.91 -0.69 -21.47
N THR A 107 -27.11 -0.87 -22.51
CA THR A 107 -27.45 -0.47 -23.89
C THR A 107 -28.61 -1.28 -24.45
N ALA A 108 -28.79 -2.53 -24.00
CA ALA A 108 -29.96 -3.36 -24.29
C ALA A 108 -31.21 -2.99 -23.44
N GLY A 109 -31.17 -1.89 -22.67
CA GLY A 109 -32.30 -1.38 -21.89
C GLY A 109 -32.44 -1.95 -20.47
N ALA A 110 -31.45 -2.72 -19.97
CA ALA A 110 -31.49 -3.22 -18.60
C ALA A 110 -31.29 -2.09 -17.57
N SER A 111 -31.95 -2.20 -16.41
CA SER A 111 -31.77 -1.23 -15.32
C SER A 111 -30.41 -1.40 -14.65
N GLY A 112 -29.59 -0.35 -14.65
CA GLY A 112 -28.27 -0.35 -13.98
C GLY A 112 -28.32 -0.68 -12.49
N HIS A 113 -29.36 -0.21 -11.78
CA HIS A 113 -29.59 -0.57 -10.38
C HIS A 113 -29.91 -2.06 -10.21
N ALA A 114 -30.59 -2.69 -11.16
CA ALA A 114 -30.85 -4.12 -11.12
C ALA A 114 -29.60 -4.95 -11.44
N LEU A 115 -28.82 -4.53 -12.45
CA LEU A 115 -27.53 -5.14 -12.80
C LEU A 115 -26.56 -5.11 -11.60
N LYS A 116 -26.38 -3.94 -10.96
CA LYS A 116 -25.52 -3.81 -9.77
C LYS A 116 -25.96 -4.77 -8.66
N ARG A 117 -27.25 -4.81 -8.30
CA ARG A 117 -27.77 -5.74 -7.28
C ARG A 117 -27.58 -7.22 -7.66
N GLY A 118 -27.58 -7.55 -8.96
CA GLY A 118 -27.27 -8.88 -9.45
C GLY A 118 -25.80 -9.23 -9.24
N ILE A 119 -24.90 -8.32 -9.63
CA ILE A 119 -23.44 -8.45 -9.45
C ILE A 119 -23.11 -8.58 -7.96
N ASP A 120 -23.63 -7.68 -7.10
CA ASP A 120 -23.40 -7.68 -5.65
C ASP A 120 -23.75 -9.05 -5.02
N LYS A 121 -24.90 -9.63 -5.42
CA LYS A 121 -25.34 -10.95 -4.96
C LYS A 121 -24.45 -12.08 -5.47
N ALA A 122 -24.11 -12.06 -6.76
CA ALA A 122 -23.24 -13.08 -7.36
C ALA A 122 -21.85 -13.08 -6.72
N VAL A 123 -21.24 -11.89 -6.54
CA VAL A 123 -19.95 -11.73 -5.84
C VAL A 123 -20.03 -12.27 -4.42
N LYS A 124 -21.09 -11.95 -3.66
CA LYS A 124 -21.27 -12.49 -2.31
C LYS A 124 -21.29 -14.02 -2.29
N THR A 125 -22.07 -14.66 -3.16
CA THR A 125 -22.14 -16.13 -3.25
C THR A 125 -20.81 -16.75 -3.69
N VAL A 126 -20.09 -16.12 -4.63
CA VAL A 126 -18.76 -16.58 -5.05
C VAL A 126 -17.75 -16.47 -3.91
N VAL A 127 -17.74 -15.38 -3.13
CA VAL A 127 -16.85 -15.20 -1.97
C VAL A 127 -17.16 -16.22 -0.87
N GLU A 128 -18.44 -16.51 -0.61
CA GLU A 128 -18.85 -17.56 0.32
C GLU A 128 -18.38 -18.95 -0.12
N GLU A 129 -18.40 -19.24 -1.42
CA GLU A 129 -17.95 -20.52 -1.98
C GLU A 129 -16.42 -20.63 -2.00
N LEU A 130 -15.69 -19.55 -2.32
CA LEU A 130 -14.23 -19.49 -2.20
C LEU A 130 -13.77 -19.75 -0.76
N LYS A 131 -14.47 -19.19 0.23
CA LYS A 131 -14.20 -19.46 1.66
C LYS A 131 -14.40 -20.93 2.06
N LYS A 132 -15.33 -21.67 1.44
CA LYS A 132 -15.49 -23.11 1.69
C LYS A 132 -14.38 -23.95 1.04
N ASN A 133 -13.91 -23.53 -0.14
CA ASN A 133 -12.92 -24.26 -0.94
C ASN A 133 -11.46 -23.88 -0.63
N HIS A 134 -11.23 -22.93 0.29
CA HIS A 134 -9.88 -22.57 0.72
C HIS A 134 -9.17 -23.77 1.37
N LYS A 135 -7.85 -23.86 1.16
CA LYS A 135 -6.98 -24.82 1.86
C LYS A 135 -6.11 -24.04 2.84
N PRO A 136 -6.05 -24.41 4.12
CA PRO A 136 -5.18 -23.74 5.08
C PRO A 136 -3.72 -24.06 4.77
N VAL A 137 -2.90 -23.02 4.64
CA VAL A 137 -1.44 -23.09 4.49
C VAL A 137 -0.84 -23.52 5.82
N LYS A 138 -0.10 -24.63 5.85
CA LYS A 138 0.47 -25.17 7.09
C LYS A 138 1.92 -25.57 6.97
N THR A 139 2.31 -26.22 5.88
CA THR A 139 3.66 -26.77 5.75
C THR A 139 4.63 -25.77 5.12
N TRP A 140 5.92 -26.06 5.19
CA TRP A 140 6.94 -25.32 4.46
C TRP A 140 6.71 -25.39 2.95
N GLU A 141 6.30 -26.55 2.42
CA GLU A 141 6.01 -26.75 1.00
C GLU A 141 4.84 -25.88 0.52
N ASP A 142 3.77 -25.74 1.32
CA ASP A 142 2.65 -24.85 1.00
C ASP A 142 3.15 -23.39 0.84
N LYS A 143 3.94 -22.91 1.81
CA LYS A 143 4.53 -21.56 1.82
C LYS A 143 5.46 -21.36 0.62
N ALA A 144 6.37 -22.30 0.39
CA ALA A 144 7.35 -22.25 -0.70
C ALA A 144 6.66 -22.27 -2.07
N GLN A 145 5.60 -23.05 -2.22
CA GLN A 145 4.80 -23.10 -3.45
C GLN A 145 4.09 -21.76 -3.72
N ILE A 146 3.46 -21.16 -2.70
CA ILE A 146 2.77 -19.87 -2.84
C ILE A 146 3.78 -18.78 -3.20
N ALA A 147 4.88 -18.68 -2.45
CA ALA A 147 5.93 -17.70 -2.71
C ALA A 147 6.61 -17.89 -4.08
N THR A 148 6.78 -19.15 -4.54
CA THR A 148 7.25 -19.46 -5.91
C THR A 148 6.28 -18.95 -6.98
N ILE A 149 4.97 -19.08 -6.76
CA ILE A 149 3.96 -18.63 -7.73
C ILE A 149 3.91 -17.10 -7.78
N ALA A 150 3.95 -16.43 -6.63
CA ALA A 150 3.90 -14.97 -6.53
C ALA A 150 5.17 -14.30 -7.10
N SER A 151 6.36 -14.84 -6.82
CA SER A 151 7.65 -14.31 -7.33
C SER A 151 8.03 -14.83 -8.72
N ASN A 152 7.29 -15.80 -9.27
CA ASN A 152 7.66 -16.57 -10.46
C ASN A 152 9.04 -17.29 -10.37
N ASP A 153 9.65 -17.37 -9.19
CA ASP A 153 11.00 -17.92 -8.95
C ASP A 153 11.03 -18.92 -7.77
N LYS A 154 11.59 -20.10 -8.02
CA LYS A 154 11.67 -21.20 -7.03
C LYS A 154 12.70 -20.95 -5.91
N THR A 155 13.73 -20.17 -6.20
CA THR A 155 14.81 -19.82 -5.28
C THR A 155 14.33 -18.79 -4.27
N ILE A 156 13.65 -17.74 -4.77
CA ILE A 156 12.96 -16.75 -3.94
C ILE A 156 11.86 -17.41 -3.12
N GLY A 157 11.05 -18.27 -3.73
CA GLY A 157 10.00 -19.01 -3.03
C GLY A 157 10.49 -19.84 -1.84
N LYS A 158 11.66 -20.49 -1.97
CA LYS A 158 12.31 -21.20 -0.86
C LYS A 158 12.81 -20.25 0.23
N MET A 159 13.52 -19.18 -0.14
CA MET A 159 14.04 -18.21 0.83
C MET A 159 12.92 -17.60 1.70
N ILE A 160 11.77 -17.29 1.11
CA ILE A 160 10.60 -16.79 1.84
C ILE A 160 10.04 -17.85 2.80
N ALA A 161 9.96 -19.11 2.40
CA ALA A 161 9.51 -20.20 3.27
C ALA A 161 10.49 -20.46 4.44
N ASP A 162 11.79 -20.44 4.17
CA ASP A 162 12.85 -20.55 5.18
C ASP A 162 12.82 -19.38 6.18
N ALA A 163 12.54 -18.15 5.70
CA ALA A 163 12.35 -16.99 6.55
C ALA A 163 11.14 -17.19 7.48
N LEU A 164 9.98 -17.55 6.91
CA LEU A 164 8.72 -17.79 7.64
C LEU A 164 8.78 -18.95 8.66
N GLU A 165 9.72 -19.89 8.53
CA GLU A 165 9.97 -20.87 9.58
C GLU A 165 10.87 -20.32 10.70
N LYS A 166 11.91 -19.55 10.37
CA LYS A 166 12.83 -18.98 11.36
C LYS A 166 12.19 -17.89 12.23
N VAL A 167 11.37 -17.01 11.63
CA VAL A 167 10.72 -15.90 12.36
C VAL A 167 9.32 -16.27 12.90
N GLY A 168 8.75 -17.37 12.43
CA GLY A 168 7.39 -17.80 12.76
C GLY A 168 6.29 -17.04 12.00
N HIS A 169 5.03 -17.37 12.25
CA HIS A 169 3.89 -16.82 11.49
C HIS A 169 3.64 -15.32 11.71
N GLU A 170 3.96 -14.82 12.91
CA GLU A 170 3.81 -13.40 13.31
C GLU A 170 5.16 -12.65 13.26
N GLY A 171 6.19 -13.25 12.67
CA GLY A 171 7.52 -12.65 12.57
C GLY A 171 7.64 -11.67 11.41
N VAL A 172 8.43 -10.63 11.62
CA VAL A 172 8.69 -9.58 10.61
C VAL A 172 9.73 -10.07 9.61
N ILE A 173 9.47 -9.83 8.32
CA ILE A 173 10.42 -10.09 7.22
C ILE A 173 10.64 -8.77 6.49
N THR A 174 11.90 -8.38 6.32
CA THR A 174 12.32 -7.22 5.53
C THR A 174 13.13 -7.65 4.31
N VAL A 175 13.16 -6.81 3.28
CA VAL A 175 13.99 -7.00 2.08
C VAL A 175 14.86 -5.76 1.90
N GLU A 176 16.18 -5.98 1.92
CA GLU A 176 17.22 -4.96 1.79
C GLU A 176 18.03 -5.22 0.50
N GLU A 177 18.58 -4.16 -0.11
CA GLU A 177 19.43 -4.30 -1.30
C GLU A 177 20.82 -4.82 -0.91
N GLY A 178 21.21 -5.96 -1.47
CA GLY A 178 22.51 -6.56 -1.24
C GLY A 178 23.64 -5.85 -1.99
N LYS A 179 24.81 -5.70 -1.35
CA LYS A 179 26.05 -5.21 -2.00
C LYS A 179 26.73 -6.25 -2.92
N THR A 180 26.18 -7.45 -2.96
CA THR A 180 26.69 -8.64 -3.66
C THR A 180 25.64 -9.19 -4.62
N ALA A 181 26.07 -9.89 -5.66
CA ALA A 181 25.15 -10.55 -6.59
C ALA A 181 24.37 -11.73 -5.96
N GLU A 182 24.79 -12.21 -4.79
CA GLU A 182 24.14 -13.28 -4.04
C GLU A 182 23.05 -12.71 -3.10
N THR A 183 21.86 -13.29 -3.18
CA THR A 183 20.75 -13.05 -2.24
C THR A 183 20.94 -13.89 -0.97
N ASN A 184 20.93 -13.26 0.19
CA ASN A 184 21.19 -13.91 1.49
C ASN A 184 20.00 -13.76 2.44
N LEU A 185 19.79 -14.76 3.31
CA LEU A 185 18.79 -14.74 4.37
C LEU A 185 19.46 -14.64 5.74
N GLU A 186 19.53 -13.41 6.27
CA GLU A 186 19.96 -13.13 7.65
C GLU A 186 18.75 -13.10 8.60
N VAL A 187 18.90 -13.67 9.80
CA VAL A 187 17.95 -13.46 10.90
C VAL A 187 18.64 -12.58 11.93
N VAL A 188 18.05 -11.42 12.19
CA VAL A 188 18.59 -10.40 13.10
C VAL A 188 17.55 -10.04 14.15
N GLU A 189 18.02 -9.64 15.34
CA GLU A 189 17.13 -9.09 16.38
C GLU A 189 16.56 -7.74 15.88
N GLY A 190 15.24 -7.58 15.96
CA GLY A 190 14.53 -6.43 15.42
C GLY A 190 13.10 -6.33 15.97
N MET A 191 12.40 -5.25 15.63
CA MET A 191 10.98 -5.08 15.99
C MET A 191 10.24 -4.21 14.98
N GLN A 192 8.94 -4.41 14.86
CA GLN A 192 8.02 -3.52 14.14
C GLN A 192 6.97 -2.97 15.11
N PHE A 193 6.51 -1.74 14.88
CA PHE A 193 5.39 -1.15 15.60
C PHE A 193 4.57 -0.18 14.73
N ASP A 194 3.28 -0.10 15.03
CA ASP A 194 2.24 0.56 14.22
C ASP A 194 2.26 2.11 14.35
N ARG A 195 3.41 2.71 14.04
CA ARG A 195 3.61 4.17 13.96
C ARG A 195 4.47 4.50 12.74
N GLY A 196 3.88 5.11 11.73
CA GLY A 196 4.59 5.61 10.56
C GLY A 196 5.20 7.00 10.73
N TYR A 197 5.73 7.55 9.64
CA TYR A 197 6.35 8.87 9.61
C TYR A 197 5.34 10.00 9.93
N LEU A 198 5.80 11.01 10.67
CA LEU A 198 5.00 12.22 10.97
C LEU A 198 4.83 13.15 9.76
N SER A 199 5.66 12.99 8.73
CA SER A 199 5.59 13.78 7.50
C SER A 199 6.07 12.96 6.30
N PRO A 200 5.33 12.95 5.16
CA PRO A 200 5.78 12.32 3.93
C PRO A 200 7.12 12.87 3.40
N TYR A 201 7.52 14.08 3.80
CA TYR A 201 8.81 14.66 3.42
C TYR A 201 10.03 13.98 4.06
N PHE A 202 9.84 12.99 4.95
CA PHE A 202 10.93 12.15 5.45
C PHE A 202 11.27 10.97 4.50
N VAL A 203 10.37 10.62 3.58
CA VAL A 203 10.55 9.54 2.58
C VAL A 203 11.88 9.72 1.83
N THR A 204 12.62 8.62 1.70
CA THR A 204 13.89 8.53 0.96
C THR A 204 13.76 7.73 -0.31
N ASP A 205 12.83 6.76 -0.33
CA ASP A 205 12.46 5.96 -1.49
C ASP A 205 11.04 6.36 -1.95
N PRO A 206 10.90 7.18 -3.01
CA PRO A 206 9.60 7.57 -3.55
C PRO A 206 8.89 6.45 -4.33
N GLU A 207 9.59 5.40 -4.76
CA GLU A 207 8.97 4.26 -5.47
C GLU A 207 8.22 3.36 -4.45
N ARG A 208 8.84 3.11 -3.29
CA ARG A 208 8.22 2.36 -2.17
C ARG A 208 7.40 3.22 -1.20
N MET A 209 7.57 4.56 -1.23
CA MET A 209 7.01 5.50 -0.24
C MET A 209 7.50 5.24 1.20
N GLU A 210 8.78 4.89 1.33
CA GLU A 210 9.43 4.55 2.61
C GLU A 210 10.57 5.54 2.96
N ALA A 211 10.78 5.78 4.25
CA ALA A 211 11.98 6.41 4.78
C ALA A 211 12.93 5.31 5.33
N VAL A 212 14.05 5.11 4.65
CA VAL A 212 15.09 4.13 4.96
C VAL A 212 16.31 4.85 5.53
N LEU A 213 16.79 4.38 6.68
CA LEU A 213 17.91 4.96 7.42
C LEU A 213 18.94 3.88 7.77
N ASP A 214 20.02 3.79 6.99
CA ASP A 214 21.12 2.84 7.19
C ASP A 214 22.10 3.28 8.29
N ASP A 215 22.53 2.36 9.17
CA ASP A 215 23.45 2.63 10.29
C ASP A 215 23.01 3.83 11.14
N ALA A 216 21.74 3.80 11.57
CA ALA A 216 21.04 4.93 12.15
C ALA A 216 21.11 4.99 13.68
N LEU A 217 21.13 6.22 14.21
CA LEU A 217 20.95 6.50 15.63
C LEU A 217 19.46 6.63 15.99
N VAL A 218 19.07 6.25 17.20
CA VAL A 218 17.67 6.30 17.68
C VAL A 218 17.60 7.19 18.92
N ILE A 219 16.90 8.32 18.80
CA ILE A 219 16.57 9.21 19.91
C ILE A 219 15.23 8.73 20.48
N ILE A 220 15.22 8.35 21.76
CA ILE A 220 14.07 7.75 22.43
C ILE A 220 13.67 8.64 23.60
N THR A 221 12.46 9.22 23.57
CA THR A 221 11.93 10.04 24.66
C THR A 221 10.43 9.80 24.85
N ASP A 222 9.96 9.96 26.08
CA ASP A 222 8.54 9.95 26.43
C ASP A 222 7.90 11.35 26.39
N LYS A 223 8.71 12.41 26.14
CA LYS A 223 8.30 13.81 26.06
C LYS A 223 7.76 14.17 24.67
N LYS A 224 6.92 15.21 24.62
CA LYS A 224 6.47 15.89 23.39
C LYS A 224 7.48 16.95 22.94
N ILE A 225 7.84 16.96 21.65
CA ILE A 225 8.80 17.92 21.08
C ILE A 225 8.05 18.92 20.19
N SER A 226 7.71 20.09 20.74
CA SER A 226 7.03 21.17 20.00
C SER A 226 7.96 22.32 19.60
N ALA A 227 9.03 22.56 20.39
CA ALA A 227 10.02 23.61 20.17
C ALA A 227 11.37 23.02 19.75
N MET A 228 12.08 23.68 18.82
CA MET A 228 13.39 23.19 18.35
C MET A 228 14.48 23.31 19.42
N ASN A 229 14.42 24.35 20.27
CA ASN A 229 15.41 24.61 21.31
C ASN A 229 15.60 23.44 22.30
N ASP A 230 14.55 22.66 22.57
CA ASP A 230 14.59 21.50 23.48
C ASP A 230 15.52 20.39 22.99
N ILE A 231 15.70 20.24 21.67
CA ILE A 231 16.48 19.16 21.05
C ILE A 231 17.72 19.64 20.28
N LEU A 232 17.82 20.94 19.96
CA LEU A 232 18.90 21.52 19.17
C LEU A 232 20.33 21.13 19.66
N PRO A 233 20.67 21.16 20.97
CA PRO A 233 21.99 20.74 21.45
C PRO A 233 22.31 19.25 21.23
N LEU A 234 21.29 18.41 21.07
CA LEU A 234 21.43 17.00 20.73
C LEU A 234 21.52 16.81 19.21
N LEU A 235 20.73 17.56 18.43
CA LEU A 235 20.79 17.53 16.96
C LEU A 235 22.16 17.97 16.43
N GLU A 236 22.79 18.98 17.04
CA GLU A 236 24.14 19.42 16.66
C GLU A 236 25.18 18.30 16.83
N LYS A 237 25.14 17.61 17.97
CA LYS A 237 26.01 16.45 18.26
C LYS A 237 25.77 15.31 17.26
N VAL A 238 24.52 15.03 16.92
CA VAL A 238 24.17 13.99 15.94
C VAL A 238 24.59 14.40 14.53
N ALA A 239 24.38 15.65 14.12
CA ALA A 239 24.78 16.17 12.82
C ALA A 239 26.31 16.07 12.60
N GLN A 240 27.12 16.31 13.64
CA GLN A 240 28.58 16.12 13.60
C GLN A 240 29.00 14.67 13.29
N THR A 241 28.16 13.66 13.57
CA THR A 241 28.47 12.27 13.21
C THR A 241 28.24 11.95 11.73
N GLY A 242 27.47 12.78 11.01
CA GLY A 242 27.03 12.53 9.63
C GLY A 242 26.08 11.34 9.45
N LYS A 243 25.76 10.60 10.51
CA LYS A 243 24.85 9.44 10.49
C LYS A 243 23.39 9.87 10.36
N PRO A 244 22.54 9.05 9.70
CA PRO A 244 21.10 9.22 9.80
C PRO A 244 20.59 8.90 11.19
N PHE A 245 19.41 9.40 11.53
CA PHE A 245 18.80 9.16 12.83
C PHE A 245 17.27 9.21 12.81
N MET A 246 16.65 8.50 13.73
CA MET A 246 15.21 8.52 13.97
C MET A 246 14.89 9.14 15.33
N ILE A 247 13.84 9.94 15.39
CA ILE A 247 13.26 10.45 16.63
C ILE A 247 11.99 9.66 16.95
N ILE A 248 11.96 9.00 18.11
CA ILE A 248 10.77 8.42 18.72
C ILE A 248 10.42 9.26 19.95
N ALA A 249 9.30 9.98 19.88
CA ALA A 249 8.82 10.89 20.92
C ALA A 249 7.32 10.68 21.18
N GLU A 250 6.73 11.21 22.26
CA GLU A 250 5.27 11.21 22.41
C GLU A 250 4.59 11.85 21.19
N ASP A 251 5.11 12.99 20.75
CA ASP A 251 4.79 13.63 19.49
C ASP A 251 5.94 14.52 19.05
N VAL A 252 6.03 14.82 17.75
CA VAL A 252 6.88 15.90 17.22
C VAL A 252 6.00 16.79 16.36
N GLU A 253 5.85 18.05 16.74
CA GLU A 253 4.85 18.95 16.15
C GLU A 253 5.37 20.38 15.96
N GLY A 254 4.52 21.26 15.43
CA GLY A 254 4.77 22.70 15.39
C GLY A 254 6.07 23.09 14.69
N GLU A 255 6.82 23.98 15.32
CA GLU A 255 8.09 24.50 14.82
C GLU A 255 9.15 23.39 14.69
N ALA A 256 9.18 22.46 15.65
CA ALA A 256 10.14 21.36 15.64
C ALA A 256 9.99 20.47 14.39
N LEU A 257 8.77 20.03 14.10
CA LEU A 257 8.49 19.20 12.92
C LEU A 257 8.80 19.94 11.62
N ALA A 258 8.35 21.20 11.50
CA ALA A 258 8.59 22.01 10.29
C ALA A 258 10.10 22.20 10.03
N THR A 259 10.87 22.47 11.08
CA THR A 259 12.33 22.67 10.99
C THR A 259 13.07 21.38 10.63
N LEU A 260 12.65 20.22 11.18
CA LEU A 260 13.21 18.92 10.78
C LEU A 260 12.94 18.62 9.30
N VAL A 261 11.72 18.85 8.82
CA VAL A 261 11.34 18.67 7.41
C VAL A 261 12.18 19.57 6.49
N VAL A 262 12.32 20.86 6.80
CA VAL A 262 13.13 21.79 5.97
C VAL A 262 14.60 21.38 5.93
N ASN A 263 15.19 20.96 7.06
CA ASN A 263 16.58 20.51 7.10
C ASN A 263 16.80 19.15 6.42
N LYS A 264 15.79 18.26 6.43
CA LYS A 264 15.78 17.02 5.64
C LYS A 264 15.78 17.30 4.15
N LEU A 265 14.88 18.18 3.69
CA LEU A 265 14.78 18.56 2.27
C LEU A 265 16.02 19.30 1.75
N ARG A 266 16.73 20.02 2.62
CA ARG A 266 18.04 20.64 2.32
C ARG A 266 19.22 19.67 2.36
N GLY A 267 19.01 18.41 2.77
CA GLY A 267 20.06 17.41 2.94
C GLY A 267 20.96 17.60 4.18
N THR A 268 20.70 18.62 5.00
CA THR A 268 21.47 18.93 6.22
C THR A 268 21.33 17.84 7.28
N LEU A 269 20.13 17.28 7.44
CA LEU A 269 19.83 16.23 8.42
C LEU A 269 19.19 15.03 7.73
N LYS A 270 19.77 13.84 7.88
CA LYS A 270 19.15 12.58 7.43
C LYS A 270 18.23 12.03 8.53
N VAL A 271 17.12 12.71 8.76
CA VAL A 271 16.18 12.43 9.86
C VAL A 271 14.85 11.85 9.40
N ALA A 272 14.26 10.98 10.24
CA ALA A 272 12.83 10.70 10.27
C ALA A 272 12.29 10.87 11.70
N ALA A 273 11.00 11.19 11.85
CA ALA A 273 10.36 11.33 13.15
C ALA A 273 9.03 10.56 13.19
N VAL A 274 8.81 9.82 14.26
CA VAL A 274 7.66 8.92 14.47
C VAL A 274 7.11 9.10 15.89
N LYS A 275 5.82 8.84 16.09
CA LYS A 275 5.25 8.82 17.45
C LYS A 275 5.66 7.54 18.16
N ALA A 276 5.76 7.61 19.48
CA ALA A 276 5.95 6.46 20.34
C ALA A 276 4.76 5.47 20.22
N PRO A 277 5.01 4.15 20.25
CA PRO A 277 3.94 3.16 20.27
C PRO A 277 3.25 3.10 21.64
N GLY A 278 1.96 2.75 21.64
CA GLY A 278 1.15 2.71 22.87
C GLY A 278 0.78 4.09 23.44
N PHE A 279 0.24 4.06 24.66
CA PHE A 279 -0.25 5.22 25.44
C PHE A 279 -0.07 4.95 26.94
N GLY A 280 0.03 6.00 27.76
CA GLY A 280 0.18 5.89 29.22
C GLY A 280 1.40 5.06 29.63
N ASP A 281 1.28 4.27 30.72
CA ASP A 281 2.37 3.42 31.20
C ASP A 281 2.86 2.41 30.15
N ARG A 282 1.96 1.90 29.30
CA ARG A 282 2.32 1.00 28.19
C ARG A 282 3.25 1.67 27.18
N ARG A 283 3.20 3.00 27.02
CA ARG A 283 4.16 3.75 26.19
C ARG A 283 5.56 3.72 26.81
N LYS A 284 5.67 3.90 28.12
CA LYS A 284 6.95 3.85 28.85
C LYS A 284 7.58 2.46 28.75
N ASP A 285 6.79 1.42 28.94
CA ASP A 285 7.26 0.03 28.76
C ASP A 285 7.76 -0.25 27.34
N LEU A 286 7.01 0.17 26.31
CA LEU A 286 7.42 -0.05 24.90
C LEU A 286 8.62 0.80 24.50
N LEU A 287 8.76 2.03 25.01
CA LEU A 287 9.98 2.84 24.83
C LEU A 287 11.19 2.18 25.49
N GLN A 288 11.00 1.55 26.66
CA GLN A 288 12.05 0.77 27.31
C GLN A 288 12.39 -0.51 26.54
N ASP A 289 11.43 -1.15 25.87
CA ASP A 289 11.68 -2.29 24.97
C ASP A 289 12.55 -1.87 23.78
N ILE A 290 12.20 -0.75 23.11
CA ILE A 290 12.98 -0.18 22.00
C ILE A 290 14.39 0.20 22.46
N ALA A 291 14.52 0.83 23.64
CA ALA A 291 15.82 1.19 24.22
C ALA A 291 16.68 -0.05 24.47
N THR A 292 16.09 -1.12 25.02
CA THR A 292 16.78 -2.39 25.28
C THR A 292 17.22 -3.08 23.99
N LEU A 293 16.39 -3.05 22.94
CA LEU A 293 16.72 -3.60 21.61
C LEU A 293 17.86 -2.84 20.92
N THR A 294 17.98 -1.53 21.15
CA THR A 294 18.91 -0.64 20.42
C THR A 294 20.16 -0.25 21.22
N ASP A 295 20.33 -0.73 22.45
CA ASP A 295 21.37 -0.29 23.43
C ASP A 295 21.29 1.22 23.76
N GLY A 296 20.09 1.80 23.64
CA GLY A 296 19.81 3.21 23.96
C GLY A 296 19.26 3.41 25.38
N LYS A 297 19.00 4.66 25.75
CA LYS A 297 18.31 5.05 26.99
C LYS A 297 17.09 5.90 26.67
N VAL A 298 15.99 5.69 27.40
CA VAL A 298 14.81 6.56 27.34
C VAL A 298 15.13 7.87 28.03
N ILE A 299 15.14 8.98 27.28
CA ILE A 299 15.33 10.32 27.82
C ILE A 299 13.98 10.79 28.38
N SER A 300 13.82 10.68 29.70
CA SER A 300 12.61 11.05 30.44
C SER A 300 12.94 11.99 31.61
N GLU A 301 12.10 13.01 31.78
CA GLU A 301 12.22 13.96 32.91
C GLU A 301 11.97 13.28 34.26
N GLU A 302 11.19 12.19 34.31
CA GLU A 302 10.99 11.36 35.51
C GLU A 302 12.27 10.64 35.97
N LEU A 303 13.17 10.34 35.03
CA LEU A 303 14.50 9.79 35.30
C LEU A 303 15.57 10.86 35.50
N GLY A 304 15.17 12.15 35.56
CA GLY A 304 16.08 13.29 35.67
C GLY A 304 16.88 13.60 34.40
N LEU A 305 16.54 12.96 33.28
CA LEU A 305 17.20 13.15 31.98
C LEU A 305 16.48 14.21 31.15
N LYS A 306 17.23 15.11 30.53
CA LYS A 306 16.71 16.16 29.64
C LYS A 306 17.36 16.09 28.27
N LEU A 307 16.61 16.44 27.23
CA LEU A 307 17.05 16.41 25.82
C LEU A 307 18.23 17.36 25.53
N ASP A 308 18.25 18.54 26.15
CA ASP A 308 19.34 19.52 26.06
C ASP A 308 20.69 18.99 26.57
N LYS A 309 20.65 18.15 27.60
CA LYS A 309 21.84 17.56 28.26
C LYS A 309 22.18 16.16 27.77
N ALA A 310 21.37 15.56 26.90
CA ALA A 310 21.62 14.21 26.38
C ALA A 310 22.93 14.13 25.57
N GLY A 311 23.58 12.96 25.65
CA GLY A 311 24.79 12.62 24.90
C GLY A 311 24.52 11.56 23.83
N ILE A 312 25.47 11.41 22.89
CA ILE A 312 25.39 10.38 21.82
C ILE A 312 25.45 8.96 22.42
N ASP A 313 26.04 8.80 23.61
CA ASP A 313 26.08 7.57 24.41
C ASP A 313 24.71 7.11 24.92
N MET A 314 23.71 7.99 24.92
CA MET A 314 22.33 7.66 25.31
C MET A 314 21.47 7.22 24.12
N LEU A 315 21.97 7.38 22.89
CA LEU A 315 21.21 7.09 21.68
C LEU A 315 21.32 5.62 21.30
N GLY A 316 20.19 5.01 20.99
CA GLY A 316 20.13 3.66 20.44
C GLY A 316 20.77 3.60 19.05
N ARG A 317 21.09 2.39 18.58
CA ARG A 317 21.66 2.14 17.25
C ARG A 317 20.98 0.94 16.59
N ALA A 318 20.80 1.01 15.27
CA ALA A 318 20.28 -0.07 14.45
C ALA A 318 21.01 -0.15 13.10
N LYS A 319 21.15 -1.36 12.54
CA LYS A 319 21.73 -1.61 11.21
C LYS A 319 20.94 -0.89 10.12
N SER A 320 19.61 -0.91 10.22
CA SER A 320 18.68 -0.31 9.28
C SER A 320 17.36 0.01 9.98
N ILE A 321 16.70 1.10 9.58
CA ILE A 321 15.37 1.48 10.06
C ILE A 321 14.52 1.88 8.86
N ILE A 322 13.36 1.25 8.74
CA ILE A 322 12.40 1.46 7.66
C ILE A 322 11.13 2.04 8.27
N VAL A 323 10.67 3.19 7.78
CA VAL A 323 9.45 3.85 8.23
C VAL A 323 8.52 4.07 7.04
N ASP A 324 7.36 3.45 7.07
CA ASP A 324 6.28 3.67 6.10
C ASP A 324 5.22 4.64 6.66
N LYS A 325 4.07 4.77 5.99
CA LYS A 325 2.97 5.66 6.39
C LYS A 325 2.31 5.27 7.72
N GLU A 326 2.35 3.99 8.08
CA GLU A 326 1.59 3.37 9.17
C GLU A 326 2.48 2.62 10.16
N ASN A 327 3.65 2.11 9.74
CA ASN A 327 4.58 1.32 10.57
C ASN A 327 6.01 1.87 10.62
N THR A 328 6.75 1.46 11.65
CA THR A 328 8.20 1.56 11.76
C THR A 328 8.78 0.19 12.06
N THR A 329 9.83 -0.19 11.33
CA THR A 329 10.58 -1.44 11.51
C THR A 329 12.04 -1.14 11.79
N ILE A 330 12.55 -1.62 12.92
CA ILE A 330 13.95 -1.51 13.35
C ILE A 330 14.63 -2.85 13.12
N VAL A 331 15.68 -2.86 12.28
CA VAL A 331 16.41 -4.05 11.84
C VAL A 331 17.82 -4.05 12.41
N GLY A 332 18.21 -5.13 13.09
CA GLY A 332 19.56 -5.30 13.64
C GLY A 332 19.89 -4.27 14.72
N GLY A 333 19.10 -4.24 15.79
CA GLY A 333 19.36 -3.38 16.95
C GLY A 333 20.67 -3.75 17.66
N ALA A 334 21.40 -2.75 18.16
CA ALA A 334 22.70 -2.97 18.84
C ALA A 334 22.59 -3.52 20.28
N GLY A 335 21.38 -3.81 20.75
CA GLY A 335 21.09 -4.30 22.10
C GLY A 335 21.81 -5.60 22.45
N LYS A 336 22.34 -5.67 23.67
CA LYS A 336 23.01 -6.86 24.18
C LYS A 336 21.99 -8.00 24.36
N LYS A 337 22.21 -9.14 23.68
CA LYS A 337 21.31 -10.32 23.71
C LYS A 337 20.94 -10.77 25.14
N ILE A 338 21.83 -10.60 26.11
CA ILE A 338 21.57 -10.88 27.54
C ILE A 338 20.48 -9.95 28.10
N GLU A 339 20.53 -8.64 27.84
CA GLU A 339 19.54 -7.68 28.32
C GLU A 339 18.19 -7.86 27.62
N ILE A 340 18.20 -8.14 26.31
CA ILE A 340 17.00 -8.51 25.55
C ILE A 340 16.35 -9.76 26.16
N THR A 341 17.13 -10.80 26.44
CA THR A 341 16.61 -12.06 27.04
C THR A 341 16.04 -11.81 28.44
N LYS A 342 16.75 -11.05 29.30
CA LYS A 342 16.24 -10.64 30.62
C LYS A 342 14.90 -9.88 30.50
N ARG A 343 14.79 -8.93 29.56
CA ARG A 343 13.55 -8.15 29.35
C ARG A 343 12.39 -9.06 28.91
N VAL A 344 12.64 -10.00 27.99
CA VAL A 344 11.66 -11.01 27.57
C VAL A 344 11.22 -11.89 28.75
N ASP A 345 12.13 -12.36 29.60
CA ASP A 345 11.78 -13.22 30.74
C ASP A 345 11.08 -12.46 31.87
N ASN A 346 11.41 -11.18 32.08
CA ASN A 346 10.64 -10.29 32.96
C ASN A 346 9.18 -10.16 32.48
N ILE A 347 8.97 -9.88 31.18
CA ILE A 347 7.63 -9.79 30.58
C ILE A 347 6.87 -11.12 30.68
N ARG A 348 7.54 -12.26 30.40
CA ARG A 348 6.95 -13.60 30.56
C ARG A 348 6.51 -13.88 32.01
N THR A 349 7.27 -13.40 33.00
CA THR A 349 6.94 -13.54 34.41
C THR A 349 5.72 -12.70 34.77
N GLN A 350 5.71 -11.41 34.39
CA GLN A 350 4.55 -10.53 34.56
C GLN A 350 3.26 -11.09 33.92
N ILE A 351 3.36 -11.75 32.75
CA ILE A 351 2.22 -12.43 32.10
C ILE A 351 1.70 -13.61 32.93
N LYS A 352 2.59 -14.42 33.53
CA LYS A 352 2.21 -15.51 34.43
C LYS A 352 1.51 -14.96 35.67
N ASP A 353 2.06 -13.93 36.30
CA ASP A 353 1.51 -13.35 37.52
C ASP A 353 0.13 -12.72 37.29
N ARG A 354 -0.05 -11.96 36.19
CA ARG A 354 -1.39 -11.44 35.80
C ARG A 354 -2.41 -12.57 35.58
N ARG A 355 -2.01 -13.67 34.94
CA ARG A 355 -2.89 -14.84 34.72
C ARG A 355 -3.22 -15.57 36.02
N GLY A 356 -2.27 -15.67 36.96
CA GLY A 356 -2.52 -16.17 38.31
C GLY A 356 -3.53 -15.31 39.07
N HIS A 357 -3.36 -13.99 39.02
CA HIS A 357 -4.24 -13.03 39.68
C HIS A 357 -5.67 -13.01 39.11
N GLN A 358 -5.84 -13.24 37.80
CA GLN A 358 -7.16 -13.40 37.18
C GLN A 358 -7.84 -14.72 37.58
N ARG A 359 -7.09 -15.82 37.72
CA ARG A 359 -7.65 -17.10 38.22
C ARG A 359 -8.07 -17.03 39.68
N GLY A 360 -7.31 -16.31 40.53
CA GLY A 360 -7.62 -16.12 41.95
C GLY A 360 -8.90 -15.33 42.25
N ARG A 361 -9.48 -14.62 41.27
CA ARG A 361 -10.76 -13.89 41.41
C ARG A 361 -11.98 -14.66 40.88
N GLY A 362 -11.80 -15.87 40.35
CA GLY A 362 -12.88 -16.69 39.78
C GLY A 362 -13.49 -17.74 40.73
N HIS A 363 -12.99 -17.86 41.97
CA HIS A 363 -13.38 -18.88 42.94
C HIS A 363 -13.53 -18.30 44.36
N ARG A 364 -14.43 -17.32 44.52
CA ARG A 364 -14.96 -16.86 45.82
C ARG A 364 -16.40 -16.36 45.68
N ASP A 365 -17.27 -17.20 45.16
CA ASP A 365 -18.73 -17.03 45.28
C ASP A 365 -19.36 -18.43 45.27
N GLY A 366 -20.00 -18.80 46.39
CA GLY A 366 -20.73 -20.06 46.56
C GLY A 366 -19.91 -21.24 47.12
N ASP A 367 -19.70 -21.25 48.44
CA ASP A 367 -20.23 -22.33 49.30
C ASP A 367 -20.13 -21.96 50.79
N GLU A 368 -21.20 -21.41 51.36
CA GLU A 368 -21.43 -21.42 52.81
C GLU A 368 -22.91 -21.78 53.05
N GLY A 369 -23.15 -23.08 53.20
CA GLY A 369 -24.43 -23.65 53.58
C GLY A 369 -24.83 -23.30 55.02
N GLN A 370 -26.13 -23.42 55.29
CA GLN A 370 -26.74 -23.13 56.59
C GLN A 370 -26.53 -24.29 57.58
N GLU A 371 -26.34 -23.93 58.86
CA GLU A 371 -26.59 -24.68 60.13
C GLU A 371 -25.56 -24.18 61.17
N GLY A 372 -25.88 -23.81 62.41
CA GLY A 372 -27.17 -23.67 63.10
C GLY A 372 -26.96 -23.05 64.50
N GLU A 373 -28.04 -22.96 65.30
CA GLU A 373 -28.07 -22.63 66.74
C GLU A 373 -27.58 -21.23 67.20
N GLY A 374 -28.55 -20.37 67.51
CA GLY A 374 -28.31 -19.03 68.03
C GLY A 374 -28.24 -18.90 69.55
N ARG A 375 -28.18 -17.64 70.00
CA ARG A 375 -28.64 -17.17 71.32
C ARG A 375 -28.81 -15.64 71.33
N GLY A 376 -30.08 -15.20 71.34
CA GLY A 376 -30.59 -14.21 72.28
C GLY A 376 -30.26 -12.71 72.14
N ARG A 377 -31.34 -11.93 72.00
CA ARG A 377 -31.50 -10.48 72.29
C ARG A 377 -30.90 -9.54 71.22
N GLU A 378 -31.52 -8.40 70.89
CA GLU A 378 -32.56 -7.64 71.62
C GLU A 378 -33.61 -7.00 70.67
N GLU A 379 -34.77 -6.63 71.22
CA GLU A 379 -35.97 -6.26 70.46
C GLU A 379 -36.00 -4.82 69.94
N ARG A 380 -36.67 -4.61 68.80
CA ARG A 380 -37.52 -3.44 68.49
C ARG A 380 -38.35 -3.70 67.23
N ASP A 381 -39.60 -4.15 67.42
CA ASP A 381 -40.59 -4.28 66.35
C ASP A 381 -41.55 -3.09 66.35
N GLN A 382 -41.84 -2.56 65.15
CA GLN A 382 -43.21 -2.24 64.73
C GLN A 382 -43.25 -1.94 63.22
N GLY A 383 -43.73 -2.92 62.45
CA GLY A 383 -44.36 -2.68 61.15
C GLY A 383 -45.74 -1.98 61.29
N ARG A 384 -46.60 -1.87 60.27
CA ARG A 384 -46.60 -2.37 58.88
C ARG A 384 -47.69 -1.60 58.09
N ARG A 385 -47.44 -1.34 56.79
CA ARG A 385 -48.39 -1.42 55.65
C ARG A 385 -49.79 -0.72 55.67
N ARG A 386 -49.97 0.14 54.65
CA ARG A 386 -51.09 0.19 53.65
C ARG A 386 -52.55 0.40 54.13
N GLY A 387 -53.23 1.42 53.59
CA GLY A 387 -54.71 1.38 53.45
C GLY A 387 -55.39 2.71 53.06
N ARG A 388 -56.08 2.71 51.92
CA ARG A 388 -56.87 3.82 51.30
C ARG A 388 -57.95 4.45 52.21
N HIS A 389 -58.33 5.72 51.99
CA HIS A 389 -59.66 6.14 51.46
C HIS A 389 -59.79 7.67 51.23
N HIS A 390 -60.74 8.06 50.36
CA HIS A 390 -61.18 9.44 49.98
C HIS A 390 -62.30 9.93 50.96
N PRO A 391 -62.87 11.19 50.94
CA PRO A 391 -63.16 12.05 49.76
C PRO A 391 -63.28 13.62 49.88
N ARG A 392 -63.11 14.32 48.72
CA ARG A 392 -63.93 15.43 48.12
C ARG A 392 -64.15 16.86 48.75
N ARG A 393 -64.33 17.81 47.78
CA ARG A 393 -64.91 19.20 47.79
C ARG A 393 -63.93 20.34 48.14
N ARG A 394 -63.98 21.55 47.52
CA ARG A 394 -64.72 22.12 46.36
C ARG A 394 -63.97 23.41 45.90
N GLY A 395 -63.96 23.79 44.61
CA GLY A 395 -63.48 25.12 44.17
C GLY A 395 -63.22 25.29 42.66
N ARG A 396 -63.77 26.36 42.06
CA ARG A 396 -63.64 26.88 40.66
C ARG A 396 -64.23 28.33 40.68
N PRO A 397 -64.04 29.22 39.68
CA PRO A 397 -63.27 29.16 38.42
C PRO A 397 -62.43 30.45 38.13
N ALA A 398 -62.19 30.78 36.85
CA ALA A 398 -61.62 32.02 36.25
C ALA A 398 -60.06 32.16 36.27
N ALA A 399 -59.36 32.78 35.32
CA ALA A 399 -59.69 33.37 33.99
C ALA A 399 -58.48 33.28 33.00
N ARG A 400 -58.68 33.63 31.72
CA ARG A 400 -57.61 34.11 30.79
C ARG A 400 -57.49 35.63 30.90
N PRO A 401 -56.32 36.24 30.65
CA PRO A 401 -55.94 36.76 29.30
C PRO A 401 -54.72 36.00 28.68
N GLU A 402 -54.05 36.38 27.58
CA GLU A 402 -54.46 36.89 26.24
C GLU A 402 -53.30 36.73 25.22
N VAL A 403 -53.49 37.20 23.96
CA VAL A 403 -52.50 37.23 22.85
C VAL A 403 -52.73 38.51 22.02
N PRO A 404 -51.68 39.13 21.45
CA PRO A 404 -51.67 39.44 20.01
C PRO A 404 -50.38 38.89 19.36
N GLY A 405 -50.37 38.35 18.13
CA GLY A 405 -51.11 38.72 16.91
C GLY A 405 -50.16 39.55 16.04
N ARG A 406 -49.75 39.15 14.82
CA ARG A 406 -50.48 39.01 13.53
C ARG A 406 -49.42 38.67 12.46
N ASP A 407 -49.65 38.29 11.19
CA ASP A 407 -50.79 37.77 10.39
C ASP A 407 -50.13 37.06 9.16
N GLN A 408 -50.69 35.95 8.61
CA GLN A 408 -51.47 35.85 7.35
C GLN A 408 -50.76 36.44 6.09
N ASP A 409 -50.78 35.85 4.89
CA ASP A 409 -51.70 34.91 4.22
C ASP A 409 -50.94 33.72 3.57
N GLY A 410 -51.53 32.62 3.07
CA GLY A 410 -52.94 32.28 2.93
C GLY A 410 -53.29 31.83 1.50
N LEU A 411 -53.87 30.61 1.40
CA LEU A 411 -54.87 30.14 0.42
C LEU A 411 -54.34 29.56 -0.91
N ARG A 412 -54.87 28.46 -1.51
CA ARG A 412 -55.99 27.53 -1.19
C ARG A 412 -55.66 26.13 -1.76
N GLY A 413 -56.15 25.06 -1.13
CA GLY A 413 -56.18 23.72 -1.74
C GLY A 413 -57.55 23.37 -2.33
N ARG A 414 -57.66 22.17 -2.94
CA ARG A 414 -58.92 21.40 -3.05
C ARG A 414 -58.65 19.92 -3.29
N SER A 415 -59.49 19.08 -2.69
CA SER A 415 -59.51 17.61 -2.80
C SER A 415 -60.76 17.16 -3.58
N HIS A 416 -61.04 15.84 -3.58
CA HIS A 416 -61.99 15.07 -4.42
C HIS A 416 -61.39 14.61 -5.76
N GLY A 417 -61.57 13.37 -6.24
CA GLY A 417 -62.20 12.16 -5.67
C GLY A 417 -61.97 10.95 -6.60
N ARG A 418 -62.19 9.71 -6.14
CA ARG A 418 -62.23 8.51 -7.03
C ARG A 418 -63.63 8.36 -7.65
N PRO A 419 -63.76 7.72 -8.82
CA PRO A 419 -64.25 6.34 -8.80
C PRO A 419 -63.67 5.37 -9.87
N ASP A 420 -63.75 4.08 -9.52
CA ASP A 420 -63.90 2.80 -10.26
C ASP A 420 -63.42 2.49 -11.71
N ARG A 421 -63.40 1.17 -11.97
CA ARG A 421 -62.84 0.41 -13.11
C ARG A 421 -63.78 0.35 -14.35
N PRO A 422 -63.30 -0.26 -15.46
CA PRO A 422 -63.82 -1.60 -15.80
C PRO A 422 -62.74 -2.66 -16.17
N GLN A 423 -63.17 -3.90 -16.44
CA GLN A 423 -62.34 -5.10 -16.68
C GLN A 423 -62.43 -5.64 -18.12
N GLY A 424 -61.40 -6.38 -18.56
CA GLY A 424 -61.50 -7.48 -19.54
C GLY A 424 -60.82 -7.24 -20.92
N PRO A 425 -60.59 -8.30 -21.73
CA PRO A 425 -60.89 -9.72 -21.52
C PRO A 425 -59.65 -10.65 -21.43
N ARG A 426 -59.89 -11.97 -21.28
CA ARG A 426 -58.87 -13.05 -21.18
C ARG A 426 -58.64 -13.75 -22.53
N GLY A 427 -57.42 -14.28 -22.76
CA GLY A 427 -57.08 -15.21 -23.85
C GLY A 427 -55.70 -15.87 -23.59
N ALA A 428 -55.54 -17.16 -23.92
CA ALA A 428 -54.38 -18.01 -23.55
C ALA A 428 -53.50 -18.36 -24.79
N PRO A 429 -52.51 -19.28 -24.76
CA PRO A 429 -51.82 -19.95 -23.64
C PRO A 429 -50.26 -19.87 -23.71
N ALA A 430 -49.56 -20.49 -22.74
CA ALA A 430 -48.09 -20.55 -22.67
C ALA A 430 -47.47 -21.73 -23.47
N PRO A 431 -46.23 -21.61 -23.99
CA PRO A 431 -45.51 -22.71 -24.63
C PRO A 431 -44.82 -23.66 -23.62
N ALA A 432 -44.63 -24.90 -24.05
CA ALA A 432 -44.33 -26.04 -23.17
C ALA A 432 -42.89 -26.13 -22.64
N ARG A 433 -42.76 -26.77 -21.46
CA ARG A 433 -41.48 -27.27 -20.93
C ARG A 433 -40.93 -28.39 -21.83
N ARG A 434 -39.64 -28.33 -22.18
CA ARG A 434 -38.93 -29.41 -22.87
C ARG A 434 -38.10 -30.21 -21.87
N GLU A 435 -38.39 -31.51 -21.76
CA GLU A 435 -37.63 -32.43 -20.92
C GLU A 435 -36.22 -32.64 -21.49
N LEU A 436 -35.19 -32.55 -20.64
CA LEU A 436 -33.84 -33.02 -20.97
C LEU A 436 -33.65 -34.42 -20.38
N ARG A 437 -33.54 -35.43 -21.26
CA ARG A 437 -33.34 -36.83 -20.87
C ARG A 437 -31.93 -37.05 -20.32
N HIS A 438 -31.84 -37.71 -19.15
CA HIS A 438 -30.58 -38.23 -18.63
C HIS A 438 -30.06 -39.40 -19.49
N GLY A 439 -28.95 -39.17 -20.21
CA GLY A 439 -28.17 -40.23 -20.84
C GLY A 439 -27.14 -40.82 -19.86
N ARG A 440 -27.36 -42.04 -19.37
CA ARG A 440 -26.31 -42.83 -18.72
C ARG A 440 -25.26 -43.24 -19.77
N LEU A 441 -23.99 -42.89 -19.57
CA LEU A 441 -22.88 -43.53 -20.27
C LEU A 441 -22.07 -44.40 -19.31
N GLY A 442 -21.82 -45.63 -19.72
CA GLY A 442 -21.31 -46.70 -18.87
C GLY A 442 -19.80 -46.66 -18.65
N ARG A 443 -19.38 -47.21 -17.50
CA ARG A 443 -17.97 -47.52 -17.21
C ARG A 443 -17.44 -48.52 -18.25
N ARG A 444 -16.28 -48.24 -18.85
CA ARG A 444 -15.35 -49.29 -19.31
C ARG A 444 -13.96 -49.01 -18.75
N ARG A 445 -13.45 -49.98 -17.99
CA ARG A 445 -12.02 -50.09 -17.63
C ARG A 445 -11.27 -50.59 -18.86
N LEU A 446 -10.08 -50.06 -19.12
CA LEU A 446 -9.02 -50.76 -19.83
C LEU A 446 -7.72 -50.57 -19.05
N GLY A 447 -6.99 -51.66 -18.84
CA GLY A 447 -5.71 -51.67 -18.12
C GLY A 447 -4.51 -51.36 -19.01
N PRO A 448 -3.30 -51.26 -18.44
CA PRO A 448 -2.09 -50.87 -19.16
C PRO A 448 -1.37 -52.07 -19.77
N GLN A 449 -0.87 -51.94 -21.02
CA GLN A 449 0.14 -52.86 -21.57
C GLN A 449 0.80 -52.30 -22.84
N GLY A 450 2.08 -52.65 -23.05
CA GLY A 450 2.64 -52.88 -24.38
C GLY A 450 3.46 -51.76 -25.01
N LEU A 451 4.79 -51.83 -24.87
CA LEU A 451 5.72 -51.16 -25.79
C LEU A 451 5.63 -51.78 -27.20
N GLN A 452 5.82 -50.98 -28.25
CA GLN A 452 6.79 -51.34 -29.31
C GLN A 452 7.32 -50.13 -30.09
N ARG A 453 8.51 -50.29 -30.66
CA ARG A 453 9.31 -49.24 -31.30
C ARG A 453 9.20 -49.36 -32.82
N HIS A 454 9.12 -48.23 -33.54
CA HIS A 454 9.59 -48.16 -34.93
C HIS A 454 10.35 -46.85 -35.21
N ARG A 455 11.58 -47.00 -35.73
CA ARG A 455 12.37 -45.95 -36.39
C ARG A 455 12.09 -46.01 -37.90
N PRO A 456 12.24 -44.88 -38.62
CA PRO A 456 12.95 -44.90 -39.90
C PRO A 456 14.34 -44.24 -39.80
N ARG A 457 15.14 -44.40 -40.86
CA ARG A 457 16.58 -44.09 -40.89
C ARG A 457 16.91 -42.72 -41.52
N ARG A 458 18.16 -42.29 -41.31
CA ARG A 458 18.84 -41.13 -41.90
C ARG A 458 18.80 -41.15 -43.44
N GLY A 459 18.81 -39.95 -44.04
CA GLY A 459 19.34 -39.67 -45.37
C GLY A 459 20.14 -38.37 -45.34
N ASP A 460 21.34 -38.36 -45.92
CA ASP A 460 22.27 -37.23 -45.86
C ASP A 460 21.78 -35.99 -46.62
N ARG A 461 22.18 -34.79 -46.15
CA ARG A 461 22.62 -33.70 -47.03
C ARG A 461 23.55 -32.72 -46.33
N ARG A 462 24.51 -32.19 -47.11
CA ARG A 462 25.74 -31.52 -46.64
C ARG A 462 25.56 -30.03 -46.37
N VAL A 463 26.39 -29.51 -45.47
CA VAL A 463 26.62 -28.09 -45.21
C VAL A 463 27.33 -27.42 -46.40
N ARG A 464 26.89 -26.22 -46.81
CA ARG A 464 27.72 -25.17 -47.44
C ARG A 464 27.27 -23.78 -46.98
N GLN A 465 28.24 -22.87 -46.89
CA GLN A 465 28.12 -21.49 -46.41
C GLN A 465 28.00 -20.47 -47.58
N PRO A 466 27.80 -19.15 -47.34
CA PRO A 466 27.07 -18.27 -48.26
C PRO A 466 27.91 -17.63 -49.37
N GLY A 467 27.22 -17.12 -50.40
CA GLY A 467 27.77 -16.35 -51.52
C GLY A 467 27.21 -14.92 -51.60
N GLU A 468 27.96 -14.04 -52.26
CA GLU A 468 27.81 -12.58 -52.28
C GLU A 468 26.57 -12.06 -53.02
N VAL A 469 26.15 -10.82 -52.70
CA VAL A 469 25.30 -9.99 -53.56
C VAL A 469 25.92 -8.61 -53.73
N ARG A 470 26.15 -8.19 -54.98
CA ARG A 470 26.61 -6.83 -55.37
C ARG A 470 25.59 -6.15 -56.28
N HIS A 471 25.59 -4.81 -56.24
CA HIS A 471 24.70 -3.89 -56.94
C HIS A 471 24.57 -4.08 -58.47
N ARG A 472 23.43 -3.64 -59.02
CA ARG A 472 23.38 -2.66 -60.13
C ARG A 472 22.06 -1.87 -60.20
N ARG A 473 22.11 -0.70 -60.84
CA ARG A 473 21.03 0.30 -61.01
C ARG A 473 20.19 0.04 -62.27
N PRO A 474 19.09 0.81 -62.47
CA PRO A 474 18.89 1.52 -63.75
C PRO A 474 18.92 3.06 -63.60
N ARG A 475 18.92 3.78 -64.74
CA ARG A 475 19.24 5.22 -64.84
C ARG A 475 18.31 5.89 -65.87
N GLN A 476 17.96 7.17 -65.62
CA GLN A 476 17.49 8.19 -66.59
C GLN A 476 16.08 7.99 -67.23
N GLY A 477 15.38 9.06 -67.66
CA GLY A 477 15.84 10.46 -67.81
C GLY A 477 14.76 11.57 -67.79
N HIS A 478 15.22 12.80 -68.06
CA HIS A 478 14.51 14.10 -68.12
C HIS A 478 13.79 14.34 -69.47
N PRO A 479 12.89 15.34 -69.60
CA PRO A 479 13.20 16.79 -69.76
C PRO A 479 12.66 17.67 -68.59
N GLY A 480 12.86 18.99 -68.49
CA GLY A 480 13.77 19.88 -69.23
C GLY A 480 13.27 21.33 -69.47
N GLY A 481 13.62 22.29 -68.59
CA GLY A 481 13.65 23.76 -68.86
C GLY A 481 12.33 24.55 -68.93
N ALA A 482 12.29 25.89 -68.84
CA ALA A 482 13.31 26.89 -68.47
C ALA A 482 12.68 28.31 -68.21
N GLY A 483 13.40 29.19 -67.50
CA GLY A 483 13.22 30.67 -67.48
C GLY A 483 12.15 31.26 -66.54
N GLU A 484 12.21 32.53 -66.09
CA GLU A 484 13.29 33.55 -66.15
C GLU A 484 12.93 34.80 -65.28
N ARG A 485 13.92 35.60 -64.82
CA ARG A 485 13.80 36.97 -64.20
C ARG A 485 13.05 37.02 -62.82
N GLY A 486 13.12 38.01 -61.92
CA GLY A 486 13.81 39.30 -61.78
C GLY A 486 12.94 40.28 -60.94
N VAL A 487 13.39 41.31 -60.18
CA VAL A 487 14.72 41.84 -59.80
C VAL A 487 14.57 42.74 -58.52
N HIS A 488 15.62 42.92 -57.69
CA HIS A 488 15.86 44.03 -56.71
C HIS A 488 15.17 44.05 -55.30
N ARG A 489 15.97 44.16 -54.21
CA ARG A 489 16.34 45.35 -53.34
C ARG A 489 15.17 45.84 -52.47
N ARG A 490 15.28 46.25 -51.20
CA ARG A 490 16.39 46.63 -50.25
C ARG A 490 15.88 46.30 -48.81
N HIS A 491 16.47 46.59 -47.63
CA HIS A 491 17.63 47.38 -47.16
C HIS A 491 18.16 46.79 -45.80
N GLY A 492 19.32 47.23 -45.31
CA GLY A 492 19.71 47.21 -43.87
C GLY A 492 19.63 48.63 -43.25
N PRO A 493 20.26 48.97 -42.09
CA PRO A 493 21.57 48.46 -41.65
C PRO A 493 21.87 48.35 -40.11
N ASP A 494 23.05 47.79 -39.79
CA ASP A 494 24.03 48.11 -38.70
C ASP A 494 23.61 48.12 -37.19
N HIS A 495 24.47 47.84 -36.19
CA HIS A 495 25.89 48.19 -36.00
C HIS A 495 26.76 47.21 -35.15
N LEU A 496 28.05 47.12 -35.53
CA LEU A 496 29.31 47.18 -34.75
C LEU A 496 29.66 46.23 -33.56
N ARG A 497 30.81 45.54 -33.73
CA ARG A 497 31.89 45.26 -32.73
C ARG A 497 32.95 46.41 -32.83
N PRO A 498 34.16 46.48 -32.16
CA PRO A 498 34.94 45.43 -31.43
C PRO A 498 35.81 45.88 -30.20
N HIS A 499 36.65 44.95 -29.71
CA HIS A 499 38.06 45.11 -29.21
C HIS A 499 38.47 44.95 -27.72
N LEU A 500 39.52 44.11 -27.54
CA LEU A 500 40.66 44.13 -26.57
C LEU A 500 40.36 43.91 -25.07
N GLY A 501 41.24 43.28 -24.26
CA GLY A 501 42.57 42.68 -24.54
C GLY A 501 43.09 41.79 -23.37
N HIS A 502 44.30 41.22 -23.53
CA HIS A 502 45.03 40.46 -22.49
C HIS A 502 45.67 41.38 -21.42
N PRO A 503 46.13 40.82 -20.28
CA PRO A 503 47.59 40.64 -20.15
C PRO A 503 48.04 39.22 -19.76
N ARG A 504 49.37 39.04 -19.71
CA ARG A 504 50.14 37.87 -19.24
C ARG A 504 50.96 38.29 -18.01
N GLU A 505 51.39 37.32 -17.20
CA GLU A 505 52.69 37.20 -16.49
C GLU A 505 52.65 35.85 -15.74
N GLU A 506 53.48 34.85 -16.08
CA GLU A 506 54.90 34.56 -15.75
C GLU A 506 54.98 33.46 -14.67
N GLU A 507 55.46 32.26 -15.03
CA GLU A 507 56.77 31.66 -14.68
C GLU A 507 56.92 31.23 -13.21
N GLY A 508 57.43 30.05 -12.83
CA GLY A 508 57.93 28.85 -13.53
C GLY A 508 57.86 27.67 -12.53
N ALA A 509 58.68 26.62 -12.47
CA ALA A 509 59.55 25.92 -13.42
C ALA A 509 59.92 24.54 -12.76
N HIS A 510 60.42 23.57 -13.56
CA HIS A 510 60.90 22.24 -13.14
C HIS A 510 59.85 21.21 -12.64
N GLY A 511 59.93 19.92 -12.98
CA GLY A 511 60.81 19.27 -13.96
C GLY A 511 60.77 17.73 -13.94
N ARG A 512 61.25 17.12 -15.04
CA ARG A 512 61.68 15.70 -15.19
C ARG A 512 60.61 14.58 -15.23
N ARG A 513 60.34 14.13 -16.47
CA ARG A 513 60.08 12.71 -16.86
C ARG A 513 61.35 11.84 -16.57
N PRO A 514 61.43 10.48 -16.73
CA PRO A 514 60.60 9.56 -17.56
C PRO A 514 60.38 8.16 -16.89
N PRO A 515 60.32 6.99 -17.60
CA PRO A 515 59.20 6.48 -18.41
C PRO A 515 58.74 5.03 -18.07
N ALA A 516 57.50 4.64 -18.44
CA ALA A 516 57.09 3.22 -18.40
C ALA A 516 56.15 2.75 -19.56
N ARG A 517 56.78 2.13 -20.57
CA ARG A 517 56.37 0.91 -21.32
C ARG A 517 54.91 0.64 -21.73
N ARG A 518 54.68 0.74 -23.05
CA ARG A 518 53.97 -0.19 -23.98
C ARG A 518 53.24 -1.44 -23.41
N ARG A 519 51.95 -1.60 -23.79
CA ARG A 519 51.32 -2.69 -24.63
C ARG A 519 49.78 -2.61 -24.50
N ARG A 520 49.00 -2.29 -25.55
CA ARG A 520 48.40 -3.17 -26.59
C ARG A 520 47.50 -4.33 -26.09
N HIS A 521 46.18 -4.22 -26.36
CA HIS A 521 45.10 -5.22 -26.60
C HIS A 521 45.03 -6.51 -25.71
N VAL A 522 43.89 -7.16 -25.43
CA VAL A 522 42.84 -7.74 -26.32
C VAL A 522 41.61 -8.09 -25.44
N LEU A 523 40.42 -8.31 -26.03
CA LEU A 523 39.23 -8.88 -25.39
C LEU A 523 39.48 -10.27 -24.74
N ARG A 524 38.70 -10.61 -23.70
CA ARG A 524 37.89 -11.85 -23.75
C ARG A 524 36.76 -11.85 -22.70
N ALA A 525 35.66 -12.51 -23.05
CA ALA A 525 34.58 -12.85 -22.15
C ALA A 525 34.86 -14.17 -21.41
N ALA A 526 34.23 -14.32 -20.26
CA ALA A 526 33.70 -15.56 -19.70
C ALA A 526 32.40 -15.20 -18.99
#